data_AF-A0A9E3WKN5-F1
#
_entry.id   AF-A0A9E3WKN5-F1
#
_cell.length_a   1.000
_cell.length_b   1.000
_cell.length_c   1.000
_cell.angle_alpha   90.00
_cell.angle_beta   90.00
_cell.angle_gamma   90.00
#
_symmetry.space_group_name_H-M   'P 1'
#
loop_
_entity.id
_entity.type
_entity.pdbx_description
1 polymer ?
#
loop_
_entity_poly.entity_id
_entity_poly.type
_entity_poly.pdbx_seq_one_letter_code
_entity_poly.pdbx_strand_id
1 'polypeptide(L)'
;MKLVKSGGHPARYGFSLLELLAVVTIIAVISSIVVPRIAFHVFSAKEKACSQYRGDLNSAVERYMFDHNAPPAQLSDLQVGNYYPGEIPKCPADHTDYVLDAATHRITGHNH
;
A
#
# COMPACT_ATOMS: atom_id res chain seq x y z
N MET A 1 -5.78 -33.42 -70.62
CA MET A 1 -6.36 -33.87 -69.33
C MET A 1 -5.59 -33.18 -68.21
N LYS A 2 -6.11 -32.10 -67.62
CA LYS A 2 -5.48 -31.38 -66.49
C LYS A 2 -6.38 -31.53 -65.26
N LEU A 3 -5.83 -32.13 -64.20
CA LEU A 3 -6.49 -32.28 -62.90
C LEU A 3 -6.50 -30.94 -62.17
N VAL A 4 -7.70 -30.42 -61.91
CA VAL A 4 -7.93 -29.26 -61.05
C VAL A 4 -7.73 -29.72 -59.60
N LYS A 5 -6.72 -29.16 -58.93
CA LYS A 5 -6.44 -29.40 -57.51
C LYS A 5 -7.36 -28.49 -56.69
N SER A 6 -8.33 -29.09 -56.01
CA SER A 6 -9.25 -28.39 -55.09
C SER A 6 -8.48 -27.86 -53.88
N GLY A 7 -8.48 -26.54 -53.67
CA GLY A 7 -7.88 -25.88 -52.52
C GLY A 7 -8.72 -26.10 -51.26
N GLY A 8 -8.17 -26.84 -50.29
CA GLY A 8 -8.79 -27.03 -48.98
C GLY A 8 -8.86 -25.72 -48.20
N HIS A 9 -10.06 -25.40 -47.68
CA HIS A 9 -10.26 -24.21 -46.85
C HIS A 9 -9.70 -24.46 -45.44
N PRO A 10 -8.94 -23.52 -44.85
CA PRO A 10 -8.47 -23.65 -43.48
C PRO A 10 -9.66 -23.60 -42.52
N ALA A 11 -9.82 -24.63 -41.69
CA ALA A 11 -10.84 -24.65 -40.66
C ALA A 11 -10.57 -23.54 -39.64
N ARG A 12 -11.53 -22.63 -39.48
CA ARG A 12 -11.49 -21.62 -38.42
C ARG A 12 -11.95 -22.27 -37.12
N TYR A 13 -11.05 -22.38 -36.16
CA TYR A 13 -11.38 -22.81 -34.80
C TYR A 13 -11.99 -21.62 -34.05
N GLY A 14 -13.26 -21.73 -33.67
CA GLY A 14 -13.95 -20.77 -32.80
C GLY A 14 -13.94 -21.24 -31.35
N PHE A 15 -13.97 -20.29 -30.42
CA PHE A 15 -14.11 -20.57 -28.98
C PHE A 15 -15.45 -21.25 -28.69
N SER A 16 -15.44 -22.30 -27.87
CA SER A 16 -16.66 -22.98 -27.40
C SER A 16 -17.24 -22.27 -26.18
N LEU A 17 -18.57 -22.33 -26.02
CA LEU A 17 -19.25 -21.90 -24.79
C LEU A 17 -18.75 -22.66 -23.56
N LEU A 18 -18.43 -23.95 -23.71
CA LEU A 18 -17.89 -24.77 -22.62
C LEU A 18 -16.47 -24.33 -22.23
N GLU A 19 -15.67 -23.83 -23.17
CA GLU A 19 -14.34 -23.32 -22.87
C GLU A 19 -14.43 -22.04 -22.04
N LEU A 20 -15.30 -21.10 -22.43
CA LEU A 20 -15.52 -19.89 -21.63
C LEU A 20 -16.04 -20.23 -20.23
N LEU A 21 -16.96 -21.19 -20.11
CA LEU A 21 -17.51 -21.66 -18.84
C LEU A 21 -16.42 -22.27 -17.93
N ALA A 22 -15.55 -23.11 -18.48
CA ALA A 22 -14.42 -23.66 -17.73
C ALA A 22 -13.46 -22.56 -17.26
N VAL A 23 -13.17 -21.55 -18.09
CA VAL A 23 -12.27 -20.44 -17.69
C VAL A 23 -12.86 -19.61 -16.56
N VAL A 24 -14.12 -19.17 -16.67
CA VAL A 24 -14.72 -18.31 -15.63
C VAL A 24 -14.91 -19.04 -14.31
N THR A 25 -15.17 -20.34 -14.33
CA THR A 25 -15.27 -21.15 -13.11
C THR A 25 -13.91 -21.27 -12.40
N ILE A 26 -12.82 -21.49 -13.14
CA ILE A 26 -11.47 -21.51 -12.58
C ILE A 26 -11.11 -20.14 -11.99
N ILE A 27 -11.38 -19.04 -12.70
CA ILE A 27 -11.13 -17.68 -12.20
C ILE A 27 -11.94 -17.39 -10.93
N ALA A 28 -13.21 -17.81 -10.88
CA ALA A 28 -14.07 -17.61 -9.71
C ALA A 28 -13.50 -18.31 -8.46
N VAL A 29 -13.05 -19.57 -8.60
CA VAL A 29 -12.46 -20.32 -7.50
C VAL A 29 -11.17 -19.65 -7.00
N ILE A 30 -10.27 -19.25 -7.90
CA ILE A 30 -9.01 -18.58 -7.51
C ILE A 30 -9.31 -17.22 -6.85
N SER A 31 -10.18 -16.41 -7.45
CA SER A 31 -10.54 -15.07 -6.97
C SER A 31 -11.10 -15.10 -5.54
N SER A 32 -11.89 -16.14 -5.22
CA SER A 32 -12.48 -16.31 -3.88
C SER A 32 -11.44 -16.37 -2.74
N ILE A 33 -10.23 -16.85 -3.04
CA ILE A 33 -9.14 -16.98 -2.07
C ILE A 33 -8.22 -15.75 -2.12
N VAL A 34 -7.96 -15.23 -3.32
CA VAL A 34 -6.98 -14.15 -3.53
C VAL A 34 -7.44 -12.82 -2.94
N VAL A 35 -8.72 -12.45 -3.12
CA VAL A 35 -9.26 -11.16 -2.66
C VAL A 35 -9.11 -10.93 -1.15
N PRO A 36 -9.62 -11.82 -0.25
CA PRO A 36 -9.49 -11.59 1.19
C PRO A 36 -8.04 -11.61 1.67
N ARG A 37 -7.19 -12.43 1.03
CA ARG A 37 -5.76 -12.51 1.35
C ARG A 37 -5.04 -11.19 1.08
N ILE A 38 -5.26 -10.58 -0.09
CA ILE A 38 -4.64 -9.28 -0.42
C ILE A 38 -5.14 -8.19 0.53
N ALA A 39 -6.44 -8.17 0.85
CA ALA A 39 -7.00 -7.19 1.77
C ALA A 39 -6.31 -7.22 3.14
N PHE A 40 -6.08 -8.41 3.70
CA PHE A 40 -5.36 -8.58 4.96
C PHE A 40 -3.90 -8.09 4.87
N HIS A 41 -3.19 -8.43 3.79
CA HIS A 41 -1.80 -7.98 3.60
C HIS A 41 -1.70 -6.46 3.45
N VAL A 42 -2.63 -5.82 2.74
CA VAL A 42 -2.68 -4.36 2.61
C VAL A 42 -2.95 -3.70 3.96
N PHE A 43 -3.87 -4.26 4.75
CA PHE A 43 -4.15 -3.75 6.10
C PHE A 43 -2.92 -3.82 7.00
N SER A 44 -2.27 -4.99 7.09
CA SER A 44 -1.06 -5.15 7.89
C SER A 44 0.10 -4.26 7.38
N ALA A 45 0.24 -4.09 6.06
CA ALA A 45 1.23 -3.17 5.49
C ALA A 45 0.99 -1.72 5.91
N LYS A 46 -0.27 -1.29 5.99
CA LYS A 46 -0.65 0.05 6.49
C LYS A 46 -0.28 0.23 7.97
N GLU A 47 -0.52 -0.77 8.81
CA GLU A 47 -0.12 -0.73 10.23
C GLU A 47 1.40 -0.60 10.39
N LYS A 48 2.17 -1.38 9.61
CA LYS A 48 3.63 -1.28 9.60
C LYS A 48 4.11 0.08 9.10
N ALA A 49 3.46 0.63 8.06
CA ALA A 49 3.74 1.98 7.59
C ALA A 49 3.46 3.03 8.68
N CYS A 50 2.38 2.87 9.47
CA CYS A 50 2.12 3.78 10.59
C CYS A 50 3.24 3.76 11.64
N SER A 51 3.75 2.58 11.97
CA SER A 51 4.89 2.45 12.88
C SER A 51 6.19 3.01 12.30
N GLN A 52 6.39 2.89 10.99
CA GLN A 52 7.57 3.45 10.30
C GLN A 52 7.56 4.97 10.36
N TYR A 53 6.46 5.63 9.96
CA TYR A 53 6.34 7.09 10.04
C TYR A 53 6.49 7.60 11.47
N ARG A 54 5.98 6.86 12.46
CA ARG A 54 6.20 7.17 13.87
C ARG A 54 7.69 7.14 14.23
N GLY A 55 8.44 6.16 13.72
CA GLY A 55 9.89 6.09 13.88
C GLY A 55 10.60 7.28 13.24
N ASP A 56 10.26 7.60 11.99
CA ASP A 56 10.85 8.70 11.23
C ASP A 56 10.61 10.06 11.90
N LEU A 57 9.39 10.30 12.40
CA LEU A 57 9.03 11.50 13.16
C LEU A 57 9.80 11.57 14.49
N ASN A 58 9.91 10.47 15.23
CA ASN A 58 10.72 10.46 16.46
C ASN A 58 12.19 10.77 16.17
N SER A 59 12.77 10.23 15.10
CA SER A 59 14.13 10.58 14.69
C SER A 59 14.26 12.05 14.29
N ALA A 60 13.23 12.66 13.70
CA ALA A 60 13.20 14.09 13.42
C ALA A 60 13.14 14.93 14.70
N VAL A 61 12.34 14.52 15.69
CA VAL A 61 12.30 15.14 17.03
C VAL A 61 13.66 15.06 17.70
N GLU A 62 14.32 13.90 17.66
CA GLU A 62 15.65 13.70 18.24
C GLU A 62 16.70 14.63 17.60
N ARG A 63 16.66 14.83 16.27
CA ARG A 63 17.52 15.81 15.58
C ARG A 63 17.22 17.25 15.99
N TYR A 64 15.94 17.62 16.10
CA TYR A 64 15.55 18.96 16.56
C TYR A 64 16.09 19.23 17.97
N MET A 65 15.93 18.26 18.87
CA MET A 65 16.39 18.35 20.25
C MET A 65 17.92 18.46 20.34
N PHE A 66 18.65 17.79 19.45
CA PHE A 66 20.11 17.88 19.39
C PHE A 66 20.59 19.31 19.10
N ASP A 67 19.91 20.03 18.20
CA ASP A 67 20.32 21.39 17.82
C ASP A 67 19.78 22.47 18.78
N HIS A 68 18.56 22.29 19.30
CA HIS A 68 17.88 23.32 20.09
C HIS A 68 18.02 23.12 21.60
N ASN A 69 18.55 21.97 22.05
CA ASN A 69 18.60 21.55 23.45
C ASN A 69 17.21 21.57 24.14
N ALA A 70 16.13 21.54 23.36
CA ALA A 70 14.76 21.59 23.82
C ALA A 70 13.86 20.78 22.86
N PRO A 71 12.78 20.15 23.36
CA PRO A 71 11.81 19.49 22.51
C PRO A 71 11.02 20.50 21.66
N PRO A 72 10.52 20.10 20.48
CA PRO A 72 9.60 20.92 19.71
C PRO A 72 8.28 21.09 20.46
N ALA A 73 7.64 22.25 20.33
CA ALA A 73 6.35 22.50 20.98
C ALA A 73 5.20 21.82 20.23
N GLN A 74 5.36 21.67 18.91
CA GLN A 74 4.40 21.06 17.99
C GLN A 74 5.13 20.39 16.83
N LEU A 75 4.48 19.43 16.16
CA LEU A 75 5.10 18.70 15.05
C LEU A 75 5.45 19.57 13.85
N SER A 76 4.72 20.66 13.63
CA SER A 76 5.00 21.63 12.56
C SER A 76 6.35 22.32 12.73
N ASP A 77 6.91 22.39 13.94
CA ASP A 77 8.25 22.95 14.19
C ASP A 77 9.34 22.12 13.49
N LEU A 78 9.11 20.81 13.28
CA LEU A 78 10.01 19.92 12.54
C LEU A 78 10.09 20.28 11.04
N GLN A 79 9.02 20.87 10.49
CA GLN A 79 8.96 21.30 9.10
C GLN A 79 9.68 22.63 8.92
N VAL A 80 9.47 23.58 9.85
CA VAL A 80 10.13 24.89 9.83
C VAL A 80 11.65 24.74 9.94
N GLY A 81 12.13 23.84 10.79
CA GLY A 81 13.55 23.55 10.96
C GLY A 81 14.16 22.61 9.91
N ASN A 82 13.40 22.17 8.90
CA ASN A 82 13.83 21.21 7.89
C ASN A 82 14.34 19.86 8.47
N TYR A 83 13.86 19.47 9.66
CA TYR A 83 14.16 18.18 10.29
C TYR A 83 13.34 17.04 9.71
N TYR A 84 12.21 17.37 9.10
CA TYR A 84 11.35 16.47 8.33
C TYR A 84 10.98 17.15 7.00
N PRO A 85 11.70 16.85 5.89
CA PRO A 85 11.44 17.48 4.61
C PRO A 85 10.15 16.91 4.01
N GLY A 86 9.04 17.64 4.15
CA GLY A 86 7.74 17.27 3.58
C GLY A 86 6.56 17.63 4.49
N GLU A 87 5.37 17.25 4.03
CA GLU A 87 4.17 17.26 4.87
C GLU A 87 4.22 16.11 5.87
N ILE A 88 3.80 16.36 7.11
CA ILE A 88 3.68 15.31 8.12
C ILE A 88 2.59 14.33 7.64
N PRO A 89 2.92 13.05 7.41
CA PRO A 89 1.95 12.10 6.88
C PRO A 89 0.91 11.74 7.94
N LYS A 90 -0.29 11.36 7.51
CA LYS A 90 -1.29 10.69 8.36
C LYS A 90 -1.03 9.20 8.41
N CYS A 91 -1.47 8.51 9.47
CA CYS A 91 -1.35 7.06 9.55
C CYS A 91 -2.17 6.38 8.43
N PRO A 92 -1.58 5.56 7.55
CA PRO A 92 -2.32 4.92 6.44
C PRO A 92 -3.40 3.92 6.85
N ALA A 93 -3.41 3.47 8.12
CA ALA A 93 -4.38 2.50 8.64
C ALA A 93 -5.69 3.15 9.05
N ASP A 94 -5.64 4.27 9.78
CA ASP A 94 -6.81 4.96 10.37
C ASP A 94 -7.02 6.39 9.84
N HIS A 95 -6.08 6.92 9.05
CA HIS A 95 -6.06 8.28 8.53
C HIS A 95 -6.11 9.38 9.59
N THR A 96 -5.66 9.08 10.80
CA THR A 96 -5.57 10.07 11.89
C THR A 96 -4.16 10.64 12.00
N ASP A 97 -4.06 11.84 12.59
CA ASP A 97 -2.82 12.59 12.70
C ASP A 97 -1.96 12.07 13.86
N TYR A 98 -0.64 12.09 13.67
CA TYR A 98 0.29 11.79 14.74
C TYR A 98 0.28 12.89 15.81
N VAL A 99 0.38 12.48 17.08
CA VAL A 99 0.37 13.39 18.22
C VAL A 99 1.72 13.32 18.95
N LEU A 100 2.30 14.49 19.23
CA LEU A 100 3.46 14.61 20.10
C LEU A 100 2.99 14.60 21.55
N ASP A 101 3.49 13.65 22.33
CA ASP A 101 3.22 13.59 23.77
C ASP A 101 4.04 14.65 24.51
N ALA A 102 3.35 15.51 25.26
CA ALA A 102 3.97 16.63 25.96
C ALA A 102 4.87 16.21 27.15
N ALA A 103 4.68 15.01 27.70
CA ALA A 103 5.45 14.50 28.83
C ALA A 103 6.67 13.67 28.39
N THR A 104 6.52 12.88 27.32
CA THR A 104 7.59 11.99 26.83
C THR A 104 8.37 12.56 25.65
N HIS A 105 7.85 13.62 25.01
CA HIS A 105 8.39 14.20 23.77
C HIS A 105 8.54 13.18 22.65
N ARG A 106 7.71 12.12 22.66
CA ARG A 106 7.67 11.09 21.62
C ARG A 106 6.32 11.09 20.94
N ILE A 107 6.31 10.60 19.72
CA ILE A 107 5.07 10.36 19.00
C ILE A 107 4.35 9.17 19.63
N THR A 108 3.13 9.38 20.12
CA THR A 108 2.29 8.35 20.74
C THR A 108 1.07 8.04 19.88
N GLY A 109 0.44 6.90 20.14
CA GLY A 109 -0.71 6.40 19.37
C GLY A 109 -0.37 5.44 18.22
N HIS A 110 -1.41 5.04 17.50
CA HIS A 110 -1.38 4.14 16.34
C HIS A 110 -0.70 2.78 16.61
N ASN A 111 -0.95 2.21 17.80
CA ASN A 111 -0.57 0.84 18.15
C ASN A 111 -1.65 -0.14 17.65
N HIS A 112 -1.66 -0.35 16.34
CA HIS A 112 -2.42 -1.41 15.70
C HIS A 112 -1.66 -2.74 15.81
#